data_AF-A0A085GHP5-F1
#
_entry.id   AF-A0A085GHP5-F1
#
_cell.length_a   1.000
_cell.length_b   1.000
_cell.length_c   1.000
_cell.angle_alpha   90.00
_cell.angle_beta   90.00
_cell.angle_gamma   90.00
#
_symmetry.space_group_name_H-M   'P 1'
#
loop_
_entity.id
_entity.type
_entity.pdbx_description
1 polymer ?
#
loop_
_entity_poly.entity_id
_entity_poly.type
_entity_poly.pdbx_seq_one_letter_code
_entity_poly.pdbx_strand_id
1 'polypeptide(L)' 'MQGAVKYFGFADAQSTEPDMEIIIKAGTFGISPPQKWHHIELMTDDTYFNIDFFAEPAAILEGSGLGTVVNTKK' A
#
# COMPACT_ATOMS: atom_id res chain seq x y z
N MET A 1 -7.53 13.28 -0.31
CA MET A 1 -6.79 12.55 -1.36
C MET A 1 -6.92 13.29 -2.67
N GLN A 2 -5.82 13.46 -3.39
CA GLN A 2 -5.78 14.07 -4.72
C GLN A 2 -4.76 13.32 -5.60
N GLY A 3 -4.91 13.46 -6.92
CA GLY A 3 -4.00 12.89 -7.89
C GLY A 3 -4.29 11.42 -8.20
N ALA A 4 -3.24 10.68 -8.55
CA ALA A 4 -3.31 9.25 -8.81
C ALA A 4 -2.00 8.58 -8.41
N VAL A 5 -2.10 7.35 -7.90
CA VAL A 5 -0.94 6.50 -7.61
C VAL A 5 -0.97 5.28 -8.52
N LYS A 6 0.20 4.87 -9.00
CA LYS A 6 0.38 3.63 -9.74
C LYS A 6 0.98 2.57 -8.82
N TYR A 7 0.31 1.44 -8.70
CA TYR A 7 0.74 0.29 -7.92
C TYR A 7 1.37 -0.75 -8.83
N PHE A 8 2.51 -1.29 -8.41
CA PHE A 8 3.23 -2.37 -9.09
C PHE A 8 3.39 -3.54 -8.12
N GLY A 9 2.84 -4.70 -8.47
CA GLY A 9 3.00 -5.95 -7.74
C GLY A 9 4.04 -6.86 -8.38
N PHE A 10 4.77 -7.62 -7.56
CA PHE A 10 5.85 -8.52 -7.99
C PHE A 10 5.68 -9.90 -7.39
N ALA A 11 6.06 -10.94 -8.11
CA ALA A 11 5.94 -12.32 -7.64
C ALA A 11 6.79 -12.56 -6.38
N ASP A 12 7.99 -11.98 -6.35
CA ASP A 12 8.95 -12.09 -5.26
C ASP A 12 9.87 -10.85 -5.16
N ALA A 13 10.84 -10.89 -4.25
CA ALA A 13 11.75 -9.79 -3.96
C ALA A 13 12.83 -9.56 -5.05
N GLN A 14 13.05 -10.54 -5.93
CA GLN A 14 14.09 -10.52 -6.95
C GLN A 14 13.53 -10.21 -8.35
N SER A 15 12.20 -10.28 -8.50
CA SER A 15 11.47 -9.97 -9.72
C SER A 15 11.70 -8.52 -10.14
N THR A 16 12.18 -8.33 -11.37
CA THR A 16 12.41 -6.99 -11.95
C THR A 16 11.21 -6.47 -12.72
N GLU A 17 10.33 -7.36 -13.17
CA GLU A 17 9.12 -7.03 -13.94
C GLU A 17 7.89 -7.22 -13.06
N PRO A 18 6.92 -6.29 -13.09
CA PRO A 18 5.69 -6.41 -12.34
C PRO A 18 4.76 -7.46 -12.95
N ASP A 19 4.10 -8.25 -12.11
CA ASP A 19 3.02 -9.17 -12.52
C ASP A 19 1.64 -8.49 -12.47
N MET A 20 1.55 -7.30 -11.85
CA MET A 20 0.32 -6.55 -11.69
C MET A 20 0.59 -5.05 -11.70
N GLU A 21 -0.16 -4.31 -12.51
CA GLU A 21 -0.12 -2.85 -12.56
C GLU A 21 -1.52 -2.27 -12.43
N ILE A 22 -1.72 -1.34 -11.49
CA ILE A 22 -3.02 -0.71 -11.23
C ILE A 22 -2.85 0.80 -11.04
N ILE A 23 -3.71 1.59 -11.67
CA ILE A 23 -3.81 3.03 -11.42
C ILE A 23 -4.98 3.29 -10.46
N ILE A 24 -4.67 3.81 -9.28
CA ILE A 24 -5.64 4.19 -8.25
C ILE A 24 -5.82 5.70 -8.32
N LYS A 25 -7.00 6.14 -8.74
CA LYS A 25 -7.35 7.56 -8.88
C LYS A 25 -7.90 8.12 -7.57
N ALA A 26 -7.83 9.43 -7.39
CA ALA A 26 -8.48 10.11 -6.27
C ALA A 26 -9.96 9.69 -6.13
N GLY A 27 -10.36 9.34 -4.91
CA GLY A 27 -11.69 8.82 -4.60
C GLY A 27 -11.83 7.29 -4.70
N THR A 28 -10.77 6.57 -5.09
CA THR A 28 -10.70 5.10 -5.11
C THR A 28 -9.62 4.58 -4.16
N PHE A 29 -9.70 3.29 -3.82
CA PHE A 29 -8.70 2.61 -3.00
C PHE A 29 -8.31 1.26 -3.64
N GLY A 30 -7.10 0.80 -3.34
CA GLY A 30 -6.60 -0.54 -3.69
C GLY A 30 -6.17 -1.29 -2.43
N ILE A 31 -6.27 -2.62 -2.46
CA ILE A 31 -5.85 -3.47 -1.34
C ILE A 31 -4.66 -4.31 -1.79
N SER A 32 -3.53 -4.17 -1.11
CA SER A 32 -2.38 -5.04 -1.31
C SER A 32 -2.52 -6.31 -0.47
N PRO A 33 -2.35 -7.51 -1.05
CA PRO A 33 -2.32 -8.74 -0.27
C PRO A 33 -1.14 -8.75 0.71
N PRO A 34 -1.30 -9.33 1.92
CA PRO A 34 -0.18 -9.52 2.85
C PRO A 34 0.98 -10.26 2.19
N GLN A 35 2.22 -9.88 2.53
CA GLN A 35 3.47 -10.48 2.02
C GLN A 35 3.69 -10.39 0.49
N LYS A 36 2.85 -9.66 -0.25
CA LYS A 36 3.08 -9.37 -1.67
C LYS A 36 4.14 -8.27 -1.81
N TRP A 37 5.19 -8.53 -2.58
CA TRP A 37 6.18 -7.49 -2.92
C TRP A 37 5.56 -6.46 -3.85
N HIS A 38 5.75 -5.18 -3.53
CA HIS A 38 5.19 -4.08 -4.30
C HIS A 38 5.94 -2.77 -4.08
N HIS A 39 5.82 -1.86 -5.05
CA HIS A 39 6.11 -0.44 -4.85
C HIS A 39 5.00 0.41 -5.48
N ILE A 40 5.03 1.70 -5.17
CA ILE A 40 4.08 2.68 -5.65
C ILE A 40 4.81 3.86 -6.27
N GLU A 41 4.21 4.46 -7.29
CA GLU A 41 4.68 5.69 -7.92
C GLU A 41 3.59 6.75 -7.90
N LEU A 42 3.97 7.98 -7.58
CA LEU A 42 3.08 9.12 -7.69
C LEU A 42 2.99 9.53 -9.16
N MET A 43 1.78 9.68 -9.68
CA MET A 43 1.60 10.07 -11.09
C MET A 43 1.75 11.59 -11.30
N THR A 44 1.62 12.38 -10.23
CA THR A 44 1.75 13.84 -10.25
C THR A 44 2.37 14.34 -8.95
N ASP A 45 3.06 15.48 -9.00
CA ASP A 45 3.76 16.09 -7.85
C ASP A 45 2.82 16.53 -6.72
N ASP A 46 1.55 16.78 -7.03
CA ASP A 46 0.49 17.17 -6.09
C ASP A 46 -0.29 15.98 -5.53
N THR A 47 0.09 14.74 -5.87
CA THR A 47 -0.57 13.53 -5.37
C THR A 47 -0.26 13.34 -3.88
N TYR A 48 -1.32 13.22 -3.07
CA TYR A 48 -1.22 12.83 -1.66
C TYR A 48 -2.29 11.80 -1.30
N PHE A 49 -1.90 10.80 -0.52
CA PHE A 49 -2.71 9.66 -0.11
C PHE A 49 -2.34 9.18 1.29
N ASN A 50 -3.19 8.34 1.90
CA ASN A 50 -2.87 7.63 3.14
C ASN A 50 -2.90 6.12 2.91
N ILE A 51 -2.34 5.38 3.86
CA ILE A 51 -2.39 3.92 3.90
C ILE A 51 -3.00 3.52 5.23
N ASP A 52 -4.03 2.67 5.17
CA ASP A 52 -4.65 2.07 6.34
C ASP A 52 -4.26 0.58 6.41
N PHE A 53 -3.69 0.15 7.53
CA PHE A 53 -3.27 -1.23 7.75
C PHE A 53 -4.31 -1.98 8.56
N PHE A 54 -4.78 -3.10 8.03
CA PHE A 54 -5.75 -3.98 8.68
C PHE A 54 -5.09 -5.31 9.03
N ALA A 55 -5.43 -5.84 10.20
CA ALA A 55 -5.01 -7.16 10.65
C ALA A 55 -6.20 -7.88 11.27
N GLU A 56 -6.13 -9.21 11.33
CA GLU A 56 -7.13 -9.98 12.06
C GLU A 56 -7.13 -9.59 13.55
N PRO A 57 -8.30 -9.52 14.21
CA PRO A 57 -8.37 -9.11 15.61
C PRO A 57 -7.52 -9.96 16.57
N ALA A 58 -7.28 -11.22 16.22
CA ALA A 58 -6.47 -12.16 16.99
C ALA A 58 -5.00 -12.23 16.55
N ALA A 59 -4.61 -11.48 15.51
CA ALA A 59 -3.24 -11.49 15.02
C ALA A 59 -2.29 -10.87 16.06
N ILE A 60 -1.18 -11.55 16.33
CA ILE A 60 -0.08 -10.98 17.10
C ILE A 60 0.72 -10.09 16.13
N LEU A 61 0.75 -8.79 16.41
CA LEU A 61 1.49 -7.84 15.60
C LEU A 61 2.96 -7.83 16.06
N GLU A 62 3.85 -8.31 15.19
CA GLU A 62 5.30 -8.28 15.41
C GLU A 62 5.97 -7.23 14.50
N GLY A 63 7.01 -6.57 15.01
CA GLY A 63 7.75 -5.52 14.31
C GLY A 63 7.48 -4.11 14.85
N SER A 64 8.38 -3.17 14.56
CA SER A 64 8.30 -1.78 15.06
C SER A 64 7.23 -0.93 14.36
N GLY A 65 6.52 -1.50 13.37
CA GLY A 65 5.66 -0.75 12.45
C GLY A 65 6.46 0.19 11.55
N LEU A 66 5.75 0.85 10.62
CA LEU A 66 6.24 2.08 10.01
C LEU A 66 5.99 3.19 11.06
N GLY A 67 6.99 4.00 11.38
CA GLY A 67 6.97 4.96 12.50
C GLY A 67 5.98 6.13 12.36
N THR A 68 4.77 5.91 11.86
CA THR A 68 3.76 6.94 11.68
C THR A 68 2.36 6.34 11.92
N VAL A 69 1.85 6.62 13.12
CA VAL A 69 0.47 6.50 13.62
C VAL A 69 -0.38 5.38 13.01
N VAL A 70 -0.39 4.23 13.68
CA VAL A 70 -1.50 3.26 13.59
C VAL A 70 -2.69 3.88 14.34
N ASN A 71 -3.75 4.26 13.64
CA ASN A 71 -4.97 4.77 14.29
C ASN A 71 -5.70 3.61 14.99
N THR A 72 -5.43 3.41 16.28
CA THR A 72 -5.99 2.33 17.11
C THR A 72 -7.35 2.69 17.72
N LYS A 73 -8.21 3.41 16.99
CA LYS A 73 -9.54 3.72 17.52
C LYS A 73 -10.47 2.52 17.42
N LYS A 74 -10.82 2.01 18.61
CA LYS A 74 -12.03 1.23 18.91
C LYS A 74 -13.30 2.01 18.59
#